data_AF-A0A4Q9GRI4-F1
#
_entry.id   AF-A0A4Q9GRI4-F1
#
_cell.length_a   1.000
_cell.length_b   1.000
_cell.length_c   1.000
_cell.angle_alpha   90.00
_cell.angle_beta   90.00
_cell.angle_gamma   90.00
#
_symmetry.space_group_name_H-M   'P 1'
#
loop_
_entity.id
_entity.type
_entity.pdbx_description
1 polymer ?
#
loop_
_entity_poly.entity_id
_entity_poly.type
_entity_poly.pdbx_seq_one_letter_code
_entity_poly.pdbx_strand_id
1 'polypeptide(L)'
;MPETVGAWWARRQWSKGCEVPYPIGTFRSDWAQYPALIRQYHPDLNSMITLTQIPPAAEVFLVWQCDVGHLFVATPEEQRMRPGRERRRSSWCPDCLAGAKPMRVRESARDFANSAPRPRRALMTKALVDKPGTVGEPFLSERAPKPASAAEADLRHRLAQRFDFDLTPNAIRVSQPFFERMEIWPDIVIGELRVALEYDTVGRHGLEHVGRREAIDRRKDRILRASGWEVVRIRIGKLQPLGPHDIVAASVTDKLIDRIEERLGEIRGELFVAAYRR
;
A
#
# COMPACT_ATOMS: atom_id res chain seq x y z
N MET A 1 17.77 -6.17 29.67
CA MET A 1 16.30 -6.31 29.62
C MET A 1 15.76 -5.21 28.73
N PRO A 2 14.98 -5.54 27.69
CA PRO A 2 14.50 -4.53 26.76
C PRO A 2 13.57 -3.53 27.44
N GLU A 3 13.68 -2.27 27.06
CA GLU A 3 12.89 -1.17 27.58
C GLU A 3 12.22 -0.39 26.44
N THR A 4 11.28 0.51 26.75
CA THR A 4 10.65 1.36 25.73
C THR A 4 11.69 2.29 25.08
N VAL A 5 11.48 2.64 23.81
CA VAL A 5 12.40 3.51 23.06
C VAL A 5 12.71 4.83 23.75
N GLY A 6 11.72 5.45 24.41
CA GLY A 6 11.92 6.69 25.17
C GLY A 6 12.81 6.50 26.41
N ALA A 7 12.58 5.45 27.20
CA ALA A 7 13.40 5.13 28.37
C ALA A 7 14.85 4.78 27.97
N TRP A 8 14.98 4.00 26.88
CA TRP A 8 16.27 3.67 26.30
C TRP A 8 17.04 4.91 25.88
N TRP A 9 16.39 5.84 25.18
CA TRP A 9 17.02 7.08 24.73
C TRP A 9 17.46 7.96 25.91
N ALA A 10 16.58 8.16 26.90
CA ALA A 10 16.89 8.93 28.10
C ALA A 10 18.09 8.36 28.86
N ARG A 11 18.17 7.02 28.99
CA ARG A 11 19.32 6.34 29.60
C ARG A 11 20.60 6.54 28.81
N ARG A 12 20.53 6.55 27.47
CA ARG A 12 21.68 6.84 26.60
C ARG A 12 22.12 8.30 26.70
N GLN A 13 21.19 9.25 26.81
CA GLN A 13 21.47 10.66 27.07
C GLN A 13 22.23 10.84 28.38
N TRP A 14 21.75 10.23 29.45
CA TRP A 14 22.41 10.26 30.75
C TRP A 14 23.80 9.61 30.72
N SER A 15 23.90 8.41 30.14
CA SER A 15 25.18 7.66 30.08
C SER A 15 26.24 8.33 29.20
N LYS A 16 25.85 9.04 28.14
CA LYS A 16 26.78 9.75 27.24
C LYS A 16 26.99 11.21 27.61
N GLY A 17 26.18 11.76 28.50
CA GLY A 17 26.24 13.16 28.93
C GLY A 17 25.86 14.15 27.82
N CYS A 18 25.00 13.75 26.86
CA CYS A 18 24.59 14.60 25.75
C CYS A 18 23.13 14.36 25.34
N GLU A 19 22.50 15.38 24.75
CA GLU A 19 21.10 15.32 24.29
C GLU A 19 20.91 14.38 23.11
N VAL A 20 21.92 14.22 22.26
CA VAL A 20 21.89 13.31 21.09
C VAL A 20 23.03 12.30 21.23
N PRO A 21 22.79 11.15 21.90
CA PRO A 21 23.82 10.12 22.15
C PRO A 21 24.42 9.53 20.88
N TYR A 22 23.60 9.42 19.85
CA TYR A 22 23.95 8.89 18.55
C TYR A 22 23.39 9.83 17.48
N PRO A 23 24.24 10.56 16.73
CA PRO A 23 23.79 11.37 15.60
C PRO A 23 23.08 10.54 14.53
N ILE A 24 22.20 11.18 13.74
CA ILE A 24 21.52 10.50 12.62
C ILE A 24 22.57 9.94 11.66
N GLY A 25 22.42 8.66 11.31
CA GLY A 25 23.36 7.94 10.46
C GLY A 25 24.44 7.12 11.18
N THR A 26 24.56 7.21 12.51
CA THR A 26 25.60 6.49 13.30
C THR A 26 25.68 5.00 12.94
N PHE A 27 24.54 4.33 12.80
CA PHE A 27 24.42 2.89 12.50
C PHE A 27 23.92 2.61 11.08
N ARG A 28 24.08 3.56 10.14
CA ARG A 28 23.59 3.43 8.76
C ARG A 28 24.13 2.16 8.07
N SER A 29 25.44 1.90 8.21
CA SER A 29 26.10 0.76 7.60
C SER A 29 25.62 -0.56 8.18
N ASP A 30 25.35 -0.61 9.49
CA ASP A 30 24.85 -1.82 10.14
C ASP A 30 23.44 -2.18 9.65
N TRP A 31 22.57 -1.17 9.47
CA TRP A 31 21.21 -1.36 8.99
C TRP A 31 21.11 -1.59 7.48
N ALA A 32 22.12 -1.21 6.69
CA ALA A 32 22.12 -1.35 5.24
C ALA A 32 21.92 -2.81 4.77
N GLN A 33 22.32 -3.78 5.58
CA GLN A 33 22.15 -5.21 5.33
C GLN A 33 20.72 -5.71 5.53
N TYR A 34 19.84 -4.88 6.12
CA TYR A 34 18.46 -5.21 6.46
C TYR A 34 17.47 -4.22 5.82
N PRO A 35 17.45 -4.06 4.48
CA PRO A 35 16.60 -3.06 3.81
C PRO A 35 15.10 -3.27 4.06
N ALA A 36 14.70 -4.52 4.33
CA ALA A 36 13.33 -4.84 4.67
C ALA A 36 12.93 -4.36 6.07
N LEU A 37 13.87 -4.20 7.01
CA LEU A 37 13.62 -3.64 8.34
C LEU A 37 13.62 -2.11 8.32
N ILE A 38 14.47 -1.51 7.48
CA ILE A 38 14.45 -0.06 7.22
C ILE A 38 13.04 0.38 6.77
N ARG A 39 12.41 -0.39 5.88
CA ARG A 39 11.05 -0.09 5.38
C ARG A 39 9.96 -0.22 6.44
N GLN A 40 10.18 -1.05 7.47
CA GLN A 40 9.18 -1.28 8.52
C GLN A 40 9.31 -0.30 9.69
N TYR A 41 10.39 0.48 9.73
CA TYR A 41 10.67 1.39 10.82
C TYR A 41 10.16 2.79 10.53
N HIS A 42 9.45 3.35 11.49
CA HIS A 42 8.82 4.66 11.41
C HIS A 42 9.25 5.49 12.63
N PRO A 43 10.04 6.57 12.47
CA PRO A 43 10.51 7.38 13.59
C PRO A 43 9.36 7.99 14.41
N ASP A 44 8.28 8.38 13.77
CA ASP A 44 7.05 8.92 14.39
C ASP A 44 6.39 7.92 15.34
N LEU A 45 6.46 6.61 15.07
CA LEU A 45 6.01 5.57 16.00
C LEU A 45 7.01 5.28 17.12
N ASN A 46 8.22 5.84 17.03
CA ASN A 46 9.36 5.53 17.90
C ASN A 46 9.98 6.79 18.52
N SER A 47 9.14 7.72 18.97
CA SER A 47 9.55 8.96 19.67
C SER A 47 10.49 9.86 18.85
N MET A 48 10.29 9.90 17.53
CA MET A 48 11.09 10.66 16.55
C MET A 48 12.57 10.24 16.47
N ILE A 49 12.94 9.09 17.05
CA ILE A 49 14.29 8.55 16.96
C ILE A 49 14.41 7.75 15.67
N THR A 50 15.45 8.00 14.87
CA THR A 50 15.64 7.28 13.61
C THR A 50 16.31 5.92 13.84
N LEU A 51 16.02 4.92 12.99
CA LEU A 51 16.64 3.59 13.10
C LEU A 51 18.17 3.65 13.09
N THR A 52 18.74 4.59 12.31
CA THR A 52 20.19 4.79 12.22
C THR A 52 20.84 5.39 13.47
N GLN A 53 20.06 5.70 14.50
CA GLN A 53 20.54 6.09 15.82
C GLN A 53 20.44 4.95 16.85
N ILE A 54 19.89 3.81 16.44
CA ILE A 54 19.71 2.63 17.28
C ILE A 54 20.68 1.54 16.83
N PRO A 55 21.60 1.05 17.69
CA PRO A 55 22.44 -0.09 17.37
C PRO A 55 21.59 -1.33 17.08
N PRO A 56 21.95 -2.20 16.11
CA PRO A 56 21.23 -3.46 15.90
C PRO A 56 21.20 -4.34 17.15
N ALA A 57 22.22 -4.32 18.00
CA ALA A 57 22.25 -5.10 19.25
C ALA A 57 21.54 -4.43 20.43
N ALA A 58 20.81 -3.33 20.21
CA ALA A 58 20.14 -2.62 21.30
C ALA A 58 18.98 -3.45 21.88
N GLU A 59 18.99 -3.62 23.20
CA GLU A 59 17.84 -4.12 23.97
C GLU A 59 16.78 -3.01 24.12
N VAL A 60 16.07 -2.71 23.03
CA VAL A 60 15.04 -1.67 23.00
C VAL A 60 13.81 -2.20 22.27
N PHE A 61 12.63 -1.99 22.84
CA PHE A 61 11.37 -2.27 22.17
C PHE A 61 11.06 -1.15 21.17
N LEU A 62 10.91 -1.56 19.91
CA LEU A 62 10.55 -0.68 18.81
C LEU A 62 9.21 -1.11 18.24
N VAL A 63 8.45 -0.13 17.75
CA VAL A 63 7.23 -0.36 16.98
C VAL A 63 7.64 -0.51 15.52
N TRP A 64 7.28 -1.65 14.93
CA TRP A 64 7.49 -1.97 13.53
C TRP A 64 6.14 -2.02 12.81
N GLN A 65 6.10 -1.57 11.57
CA GLN A 65 4.95 -1.71 10.68
C GLN A 65 5.32 -2.61 9.51
N CYS A 66 4.65 -3.75 9.34
CA CYS A 66 4.93 -4.59 8.16
C CYS A 66 4.35 -3.97 6.87
N ASP A 67 4.73 -4.50 5.70
CA ASP A 67 4.23 -4.05 4.39
C ASP A 67 2.69 -4.16 4.24
N VAL A 68 2.03 -4.95 5.12
CA VAL A 68 0.56 -5.11 5.17
C VAL A 68 -0.10 -4.15 6.16
N GLY A 69 0.69 -3.41 6.95
CA GLY A 69 0.25 -2.39 7.89
C GLY A 69 0.07 -2.86 9.33
N HIS A 70 0.34 -4.12 9.65
CA HIS A 70 0.29 -4.59 11.04
C HIS A 70 1.39 -3.92 11.87
N LEU A 71 1.00 -3.34 13.00
CA LEU A 71 1.91 -2.77 13.99
C LEU A 71 2.22 -3.83 15.04
N PHE A 72 3.50 -4.04 15.31
CA PHE A 72 3.92 -4.98 16.34
C PHE A 72 5.20 -4.48 17.02
N VAL A 73 5.37 -4.91 18.27
CA VAL A 73 6.53 -4.54 19.09
C VAL A 73 7.53 -5.67 19.09
N ALA A 74 8.78 -5.35 18.78
CA ALA A 74 9.89 -6.30 18.84
C ALA A 74 11.20 -5.54 19.06
N THR A 75 12.18 -6.21 19.65
CA THR A 75 13.55 -5.73 19.68
C THR A 75 14.19 -5.82 18.29
N PRO A 76 15.22 -4.99 18.00
CA PRO A 76 16.09 -5.16 16.85
C PRO A 76 16.54 -6.61 16.62
N GLU A 77 16.93 -7.31 17.68
CA GLU A 77 17.39 -8.69 17.60
C GLU A 77 16.27 -9.66 17.22
N GLU A 78 15.13 -9.63 17.91
CA GLU A 78 13.95 -10.44 17.58
C GLU A 78 13.50 -10.19 16.14
N GLN A 79 13.53 -8.94 15.68
CA GLN A 79 13.10 -8.60 14.34
C GLN A 79 14.04 -9.10 13.24
N ARG A 80 15.33 -9.23 13.55
CA ARG A 80 16.31 -9.89 12.68
C ARG A 80 16.26 -11.42 12.79
N MET A 81 16.02 -11.95 13.99
CA MET A 81 16.04 -13.37 14.34
C MET A 81 14.67 -14.00 14.03
N ARG A 82 14.55 -14.49 12.81
CA ARG A 82 13.35 -15.13 12.30
C ARG A 82 12.95 -16.42 13.05
N PRO A 83 11.67 -16.60 13.44
CA PRO A 83 11.10 -17.92 13.71
C PRO A 83 10.75 -18.65 12.39
N GLY A 84 11.36 -19.81 12.11
CA GLY A 84 10.86 -20.79 11.13
C GLY A 84 11.61 -20.98 9.80
N ARG A 85 11.38 -22.15 9.15
CA ARG A 85 12.13 -22.70 7.99
C ARG A 85 11.68 -22.24 6.58
N GLU A 86 10.72 -21.33 6.43
CA GLU A 86 10.18 -21.01 5.10
C GLU A 86 11.09 -20.05 4.28
N ARG A 87 10.80 -19.72 3.03
CA ARG A 87 11.60 -18.74 2.26
C ARG A 87 10.71 -17.60 1.76
N ARG A 88 10.20 -16.76 2.66
CA ARG A 88 9.54 -15.51 2.24
C ARG A 88 10.57 -14.39 2.18
N ARG A 89 10.53 -13.62 1.08
CA ARG A 89 11.40 -12.47 0.79
C ARG A 89 10.96 -11.17 1.50
N SER A 90 9.96 -11.23 2.36
CA SER A 90 9.41 -10.09 3.13
C SER A 90 9.82 -10.21 4.60
N SER A 91 10.08 -9.06 5.23
CA SER A 91 10.46 -8.94 6.65
C SER A 91 9.40 -9.55 7.59
N TRP A 92 9.86 -10.06 8.73
CA TRP A 92 9.02 -10.83 9.67
C TRP A 92 7.95 -9.94 10.33
N CYS A 93 6.80 -10.54 10.61
CA CYS A 93 5.68 -9.93 11.31
C CYS A 93 4.86 -11.06 11.96
N PRO A 94 4.58 -11.01 13.27
CA PRO A 94 3.87 -12.07 13.99
C PRO A 94 2.44 -12.27 13.48
N ASP A 95 1.72 -11.19 13.16
CA ASP A 95 0.35 -11.27 12.67
C ASP A 95 0.27 -11.89 11.27
N CYS A 96 1.21 -11.51 10.38
CA CYS A 96 1.34 -12.11 9.06
C CYS A 96 1.69 -13.60 9.14
N LEU A 97 2.49 -14.00 10.13
CA LEU A 97 2.84 -15.40 10.38
C LEU A 97 1.65 -16.19 10.91
N ALA A 98 0.91 -15.65 11.89
CA ALA A 98 -0.29 -16.28 12.45
C ALA A 98 -1.39 -16.48 11.39
N GLY A 99 -1.52 -15.54 10.46
CA GLY A 99 -2.46 -15.63 9.33
C GLY A 99 -2.00 -16.53 8.18
N ALA A 100 -0.76 -17.03 8.20
CA ALA A 100 -0.22 -17.87 7.13
C ALA A 100 -0.77 -19.30 7.24
N LYS A 101 -1.57 -19.73 6.26
CA LYS A 101 -1.91 -21.16 6.12
C LYS A 101 -0.63 -21.94 5.80
N PRO A 102 -0.29 -23.01 6.56
CA PRO A 102 0.87 -23.83 6.21
C PRO A 102 0.66 -24.41 4.81
N MET A 103 1.70 -24.34 3.98
CA MET A 103 1.68 -25.02 2.69
C MET A 103 1.55 -26.52 2.98
N ARG A 104 0.46 -27.15 2.55
CA ARG A 104 0.34 -28.61 2.64
C ARG A 104 1.45 -29.22 1.81
N VAL A 105 2.47 -29.77 2.47
CA VAL A 105 3.41 -30.69 1.83
C VAL A 105 2.57 -31.88 1.39
N ARG A 106 2.33 -32.04 0.09
CA ARG A 106 1.85 -33.31 -0.43
C ARG A 106 2.96 -34.32 -0.20
N GLU A 107 2.78 -35.22 0.75
CA GLU A 107 3.58 -36.44 0.84
C GLU A 107 3.32 -37.26 -0.43
N SER A 108 4.16 -37.08 -1.45
CA SER A 108 4.19 -37.96 -2.60
C SER A 108 4.96 -39.22 -2.22
N ALA A 109 4.31 -40.13 -1.51
CA ALA A 109 4.79 -41.48 -1.34
C ALA A 109 3.65 -42.45 -1.61
N ARG A 110 3.83 -43.24 -2.67
CA ARG A 110 2.98 -44.36 -3.14
C ARG A 110 1.82 -43.91 -4.03
N ASP A 111 2.06 -44.02 -5.34
CA ASP A 111 1.15 -44.66 -6.32
C ASP A 111 1.63 -44.32 -7.75
N PHE A 112 2.86 -44.75 -8.07
CA PHE A 112 3.33 -44.89 -9.45
C PHE A 112 3.17 -46.36 -9.88
N ALA A 113 1.95 -46.84 -9.92
CA ALA A 113 1.62 -48.07 -10.63
C ALA A 113 0.11 -48.07 -10.90
N ASN A 114 -0.26 -48.31 -12.16
CA ASN A 114 -1.64 -48.50 -12.62
C ASN A 114 -2.50 -47.25 -12.76
N SER A 115 -2.19 -46.42 -13.75
CA SER A 115 -3.23 -45.71 -14.50
C SER A 115 -2.74 -45.47 -15.92
N ALA A 116 -3.31 -46.21 -16.87
CA ALA A 116 -3.07 -46.00 -18.30
C ALA A 116 -3.37 -44.54 -18.69
N PRO A 117 -2.64 -43.95 -19.66
CA PRO A 117 -2.84 -42.57 -20.06
C PRO A 117 -4.21 -42.43 -20.72
N ARG A 118 -5.16 -41.80 -20.03
CA ARG A 118 -6.39 -41.32 -20.67
C ARG A 118 -6.03 -40.22 -21.67
N PRO A 119 -6.65 -40.20 -22.86
CA PRO A 119 -6.39 -39.14 -23.83
C PRO A 119 -6.76 -37.80 -23.19
N ARG A 120 -5.79 -36.90 -23.12
CA ARG A 120 -6.01 -35.54 -22.62
C ARG A 120 -7.01 -34.87 -23.55
N ARG A 121 -8.23 -34.71 -23.08
CA ARG A 121 -9.16 -33.72 -23.64
C ARG A 121 -8.45 -32.37 -23.53
N ALA A 122 -8.12 -31.77 -24.67
CA ALA A 122 -7.53 -30.45 -24.74
C ALA A 122 -8.51 -29.44 -24.14
N LEU A 123 -8.32 -29.13 -22.86
CA LEU A 123 -8.84 -27.88 -22.31
C LEU A 123 -8.01 -26.78 -22.94
N MET A 124 -8.59 -26.11 -23.93
CA MET A 124 -8.09 -24.84 -24.43
C MET A 124 -8.03 -23.87 -23.27
N THR A 125 -6.85 -23.78 -22.65
CA THR A 125 -6.47 -22.60 -21.88
C THR A 125 -6.23 -21.52 -22.92
N LYS A 126 -7.27 -20.72 -23.19
CA LYS A 126 -7.04 -19.41 -23.79
C LYS A 126 -6.30 -18.63 -22.72
N ALA A 127 -4.97 -18.69 -22.78
CA ALA A 127 -4.10 -17.79 -22.06
C ALA A 127 -4.56 -16.37 -22.40
N LEU A 128 -5.21 -15.70 -21.45
CA LEU A 128 -5.38 -14.26 -21.53
C LEU A 128 -3.96 -13.71 -21.45
N VAL A 129 -3.50 -13.23 -22.59
CA VAL A 129 -2.18 -12.64 -22.80
C VAL A 129 -2.11 -11.38 -21.94
N ASP A 130 -1.69 -11.53 -20.69
CA ASP A 130 -1.30 -10.39 -19.88
C ASP A 130 0.06 -9.94 -20.38
N LYS A 131 0.09 -8.79 -21.06
CA LYS A 131 1.33 -8.09 -21.44
C LYS A 131 2.29 -8.06 -20.24
N PRO A 132 3.61 -8.21 -20.42
CA PRO A 132 4.57 -8.02 -19.35
C PRO A 132 4.50 -6.56 -18.91
N GLY A 133 4.09 -6.32 -17.67
CA GLY A 133 4.04 -4.99 -17.09
C GLY A 133 4.49 -5.07 -15.65
N THR A 134 5.12 -4.01 -15.17
CA THR A 134 5.61 -3.89 -13.80
C THR A 134 4.45 -3.68 -12.84
N VAL A 135 4.54 -4.23 -11.62
CA VAL A 135 3.54 -3.94 -10.59
C VAL A 135 3.51 -2.43 -10.34
N GLY A 136 2.30 -1.88 -10.26
CA GLY A 136 2.05 -0.46 -10.10
C GLY A 136 2.01 0.31 -11.41
N GLU A 137 2.38 -0.26 -12.55
CA GLU A 137 2.38 0.47 -13.82
C GLU A 137 0.97 0.94 -14.21
N PRO A 138 0.77 2.26 -14.47
CA PRO A 138 -0.46 2.75 -15.05
C PRO A 138 -0.51 2.42 -16.54
N PHE A 139 -1.67 2.01 -17.04
CA PHE A 139 -1.85 1.72 -18.46
C PHE A 139 -3.30 1.96 -18.89
N LEU A 140 -3.51 2.01 -20.20
CA LEU A 140 -4.84 2.01 -20.79
C LEU A 140 -5.31 0.56 -20.97
N SER A 141 -6.31 0.16 -20.20
CA SER A 141 -7.00 -1.12 -20.31
C SER A 141 -8.28 -0.98 -21.13
N GLU A 142 -8.42 -1.81 -22.16
CA GLU A 142 -9.66 -1.97 -22.94
C GLU A 142 -10.79 -2.63 -22.14
N ARG A 143 -10.43 -3.25 -21.00
CA ARG A 143 -11.38 -3.99 -20.15
C ARG A 143 -11.96 -3.12 -19.03
N ALA A 144 -11.40 -1.94 -18.80
CA ALA A 144 -11.93 -1.01 -17.81
C ALA A 144 -13.36 -0.60 -18.20
N PRO A 145 -14.27 -0.47 -17.23
CA PRO A 145 -15.60 0.07 -17.44
C PRO A 145 -15.49 1.43 -18.11
N LYS A 146 -16.42 1.73 -19.03
CA LYS A 146 -16.56 3.10 -19.52
C LYS A 146 -16.98 4.00 -18.35
N PRO A 147 -16.51 5.26 -18.31
CA PRO A 147 -16.95 6.23 -17.31
C PRO A 147 -18.47 6.22 -17.20
N ALA A 148 -18.96 6.04 -15.98
CA ALA A 148 -20.35 5.70 -15.73
C ALA A 148 -21.22 6.93 -15.50
N SER A 149 -20.61 8.11 -15.29
CA SER A 149 -21.34 9.32 -14.92
C SER A 149 -20.81 10.60 -15.59
N ALA A 150 -21.71 11.56 -15.79
CA ALA A 150 -21.35 12.91 -16.23
C ALA A 150 -20.46 13.63 -15.19
N ALA A 151 -20.56 13.25 -13.92
CA ALA A 151 -19.74 13.80 -12.85
C ALA A 151 -18.27 13.37 -12.97
N GLU A 152 -17.98 12.10 -13.28
CA GLU A 152 -16.61 11.64 -13.57
C GLU A 152 -16.00 12.41 -14.77
N ALA A 153 -16.81 12.65 -15.82
CA ALA A 153 -16.38 13.40 -16.98
C ALA A 153 -16.08 14.87 -16.65
N ASP A 154 -16.95 15.53 -15.87
CA ASP A 154 -16.72 16.92 -15.40
C ASP A 154 -15.48 17.02 -14.50
N LEU A 155 -15.29 16.06 -13.59
CA LEU A 155 -14.11 16.00 -12.73
C LEU A 155 -12.82 15.89 -13.54
N ARG A 156 -12.78 14.96 -14.50
CA ARG A 156 -11.66 14.79 -15.41
C ARG A 156 -11.39 16.06 -16.23
N HIS A 157 -12.44 16.72 -16.73
CA HIS A 157 -12.31 17.95 -17.49
C HIS A 157 -11.68 19.09 -16.67
N ARG A 158 -12.18 19.33 -15.46
CA ARG A 158 -11.66 20.38 -14.57
C ARG A 158 -10.23 20.11 -14.11
N LEU A 159 -9.88 18.85 -13.83
CA LEU A 159 -8.50 18.47 -13.51
C LEU A 159 -7.57 18.77 -14.70
N ALA A 160 -7.98 18.42 -15.92
CA ALA A 160 -7.19 18.70 -17.13
C ALA A 160 -7.06 20.20 -17.44
N GLN A 161 -8.01 21.03 -17.02
CA GLN A 161 -7.91 22.50 -17.15
C GLN A 161 -6.90 23.11 -16.19
N ARG A 162 -6.70 22.52 -15.01
CA ARG A 162 -5.83 23.06 -13.96
C ARG A 162 -4.44 22.44 -13.93
N PHE A 163 -4.33 21.20 -14.38
CA PHE A 163 -3.09 20.44 -14.34
C PHE A 163 -2.72 19.86 -15.70
N ASP A 164 -1.42 19.66 -15.90
CA ASP A 164 -0.82 18.99 -17.05
C ASP A 164 -0.51 17.51 -16.72
N PHE A 165 -1.48 16.81 -16.14
CA PHE A 165 -1.40 15.37 -15.91
C PHE A 165 -1.81 14.57 -17.16
N ASP A 166 -1.11 13.47 -17.45
CA ASP A 166 -1.59 12.48 -18.40
C ASP A 166 -2.70 11.63 -17.77
N LEU A 167 -3.95 12.02 -18.06
CA LEU A 167 -5.13 11.29 -17.63
C LEU A 167 -5.52 10.16 -18.62
N THR A 168 -4.67 9.78 -19.57
CA THR A 168 -4.98 8.68 -20.50
C THR A 168 -5.13 7.31 -19.80
N PRO A 169 -4.27 6.93 -18.84
CA PRO A 169 -4.41 5.65 -18.16
C PRO A 169 -5.74 5.53 -17.39
N ASN A 170 -6.29 4.32 -17.37
CA ASN A 170 -7.53 3.99 -16.66
C ASN A 170 -7.41 2.71 -15.81
N ALA A 171 -6.20 2.13 -15.77
CA ALA A 171 -5.93 0.90 -15.06
C ALA A 171 -4.54 0.95 -14.43
N ILE A 172 -4.42 0.24 -13.31
CA ILE A 172 -3.17 0.06 -12.59
C ILE A 172 -2.92 -1.43 -12.47
N ARG A 173 -1.70 -1.86 -12.83
CA ARG A 173 -1.29 -3.25 -12.64
C ARG A 173 -1.01 -3.51 -11.18
N VAL A 174 -1.52 -4.62 -10.66
CA VAL A 174 -1.42 -4.93 -9.23
C VAL A 174 -0.68 -6.23 -8.97
N SER A 175 -0.08 -6.36 -7.79
CA SER A 175 0.67 -7.57 -7.39
C SER A 175 -0.22 -8.71 -6.89
N GLN A 176 -1.49 -8.42 -6.61
CA GLN A 176 -2.47 -9.38 -6.13
C GLN A 176 -3.76 -9.24 -6.91
N PRO A 177 -4.48 -10.35 -7.16
CA PRO A 177 -5.71 -10.29 -7.93
C PRO A 177 -6.82 -9.57 -7.14
N PHE A 178 -7.47 -8.61 -7.78
CA PHE A 178 -8.74 -8.07 -7.34
C PHE A 178 -9.85 -8.76 -8.14
N PHE A 179 -10.70 -9.51 -7.44
CA PHE A 179 -11.49 -10.59 -8.04
C PHE A 179 -10.58 -11.56 -8.84
N GLU A 180 -10.79 -11.68 -10.15
CA GLU A 180 -10.03 -12.58 -11.04
C GLU A 180 -9.01 -11.81 -11.91
N ARG A 181 -8.75 -10.54 -11.60
CA ARG A 181 -7.96 -9.64 -12.45
C ARG A 181 -6.70 -9.14 -11.76
N MET A 182 -5.62 -9.00 -12.54
CA MET A 182 -4.34 -8.40 -12.13
C MET A 182 -4.26 -6.91 -12.45
N GLU A 183 -5.43 -6.27 -12.60
CA GLU A 183 -5.61 -4.85 -12.87
C GLU A 183 -6.73 -4.32 -11.97
N ILE A 184 -6.56 -3.10 -11.48
CA ILE A 184 -7.62 -2.33 -10.81
C ILE A 184 -7.90 -1.08 -11.66
N TRP A 185 -9.17 -0.66 -11.67
CA TRP A 185 -9.66 0.47 -12.45
C TRP A 185 -10.18 1.56 -11.51
N PRO A 186 -9.35 2.56 -11.17
CA PRO A 186 -9.83 3.79 -10.53
C PRO A 186 -10.56 4.68 -11.53
N ASP A 187 -11.38 5.59 -11.04
CA ASP A 187 -12.08 6.56 -11.90
C ASP A 187 -11.10 7.52 -12.58
N ILE A 188 -10.06 7.93 -11.85
CA ILE A 188 -8.96 8.74 -12.40
C ILE A 188 -7.62 8.21 -11.92
N VAL A 189 -6.69 8.07 -12.85
CA VAL A 189 -5.30 7.65 -12.61
C VAL A 189 -4.40 8.85 -12.84
N ILE A 190 -3.68 9.29 -11.80
CA ILE A 190 -2.65 10.33 -11.90
C ILE A 190 -1.29 9.64 -11.75
N GLY A 191 -0.72 9.23 -12.88
CA GLY A 191 0.46 8.36 -12.92
C GLY A 191 1.71 9.02 -12.35
N GLU A 192 1.88 10.30 -12.62
CA GLU A 192 3.00 11.15 -12.21
C GLU A 192 3.08 11.24 -10.69
N LEU A 193 1.92 11.33 -10.05
CA LEU A 193 1.82 11.40 -8.60
C LEU A 193 1.61 10.04 -7.95
N ARG A 194 1.42 8.95 -8.70
CA ARG A 194 1.01 7.65 -8.15
C ARG A 194 -0.18 7.80 -7.20
N VAL A 195 -1.19 8.55 -7.64
CA VAL A 195 -2.44 8.76 -6.92
C VAL A 195 -3.60 8.28 -7.79
N ALA A 196 -4.47 7.48 -7.20
CA ALA A 196 -5.72 7.04 -7.79
C ALA A 196 -6.88 7.80 -7.13
N LEU A 197 -7.76 8.41 -7.93
CA LEU A 197 -8.97 9.04 -7.43
C LEU A 197 -10.18 8.13 -7.67
N GLU A 198 -11.04 8.05 -6.67
CA GLU A 198 -12.29 7.30 -6.68
C GLU A 198 -13.43 8.27 -6.39
N TYR A 199 -14.38 8.41 -7.31
CA TYR A 199 -15.56 9.25 -7.19
C TYR A 199 -16.75 8.41 -6.72
N ASP A 200 -16.91 8.34 -5.40
CA ASP A 200 -17.90 7.48 -4.76
C ASP A 200 -19.23 8.23 -4.60
N THR A 201 -20.31 7.65 -5.13
CA THR A 201 -21.67 8.15 -4.92
C THR A 201 -22.51 7.12 -4.18
N VAL A 202 -23.60 7.53 -3.52
CA VAL A 202 -24.49 6.59 -2.81
C VAL A 202 -25.27 5.64 -3.74
N GLY A 203 -25.15 5.82 -5.07
CA GLY A 203 -25.87 5.05 -6.08
C GLY A 203 -27.39 5.30 -6.07
N ARG A 204 -28.09 4.74 -7.06
CA ARG A 204 -29.56 4.87 -7.18
C ARG A 204 -30.37 4.21 -6.05
N HIS A 205 -29.76 3.28 -5.31
CA HIS A 205 -30.43 2.49 -4.26
C HIS A 205 -29.86 2.71 -2.85
N GLY A 206 -28.90 3.64 -2.66
CA GLY A 206 -28.38 4.00 -1.33
C GLY A 206 -27.55 2.92 -0.62
N LEU A 207 -27.14 1.87 -1.33
CA LEU A 207 -26.41 0.72 -0.78
C LEU A 207 -24.96 0.65 -1.28
N GLU A 208 -24.52 1.60 -2.10
CA GLU A 208 -23.12 1.68 -2.53
C GLU A 208 -22.26 2.22 -1.38
N HIS A 209 -21.09 1.60 -1.18
CA HIS A 209 -20.10 1.96 -0.15
C HIS A 209 -20.52 1.84 1.33
N VAL A 210 -21.50 0.98 1.65
CA VAL A 210 -21.86 0.66 3.04
C VAL A 210 -21.70 -0.84 3.31
N GLY A 211 -21.21 -1.22 4.50
CA GLY A 211 -21.14 -2.60 4.97
C GLY A 211 -20.25 -3.51 4.10
N ARG A 212 -20.82 -4.57 3.49
CA ARG A 212 -20.06 -5.55 2.69
C ARG A 212 -19.38 -4.93 1.47
N ARG A 213 -19.94 -3.85 0.90
CA ARG A 213 -19.33 -3.12 -0.23
C ARG A 213 -18.18 -2.22 0.23
N GLU A 214 -18.27 -1.63 1.42
CA GLU A 214 -17.16 -0.91 2.06
C GLU A 214 -15.93 -1.83 2.30
N ALA A 215 -16.16 -3.09 2.67
CA ALA A 215 -15.07 -4.06 2.81
C ALA A 215 -14.36 -4.38 1.48
N ILE A 216 -15.10 -4.36 0.36
CA ILE A 216 -14.55 -4.53 -0.99
C ILE A 216 -13.74 -3.30 -1.38
N ASP A 217 -14.24 -2.10 -1.06
CA ASP A 217 -13.56 -0.83 -1.25
C ASP A 217 -12.23 -0.77 -0.50
N ARG A 218 -12.24 -1.08 0.80
CA ARG A 218 -11.01 -1.16 1.61
C ARG A 218 -10.03 -2.19 1.07
N ARG A 219 -10.51 -3.30 0.50
CA ARG A 219 -9.66 -4.29 -0.17
C ARG A 219 -9.04 -3.73 -1.45
N LYS A 220 -9.82 -3.01 -2.27
CA LYS A 220 -9.32 -2.33 -3.48
C LYS A 220 -8.21 -1.35 -3.12
N ASP A 221 -8.45 -0.50 -2.13
CA ASP A 221 -7.49 0.51 -1.69
C ASP A 221 -6.20 -0.12 -1.18
N ARG A 222 -6.28 -1.21 -0.42
CA ARG A 222 -5.11 -1.93 0.08
C ARG A 222 -4.26 -2.52 -1.05
N ILE A 223 -4.89 -3.05 -2.10
CA ILE A 223 -4.16 -3.63 -3.24
C ILE A 223 -3.48 -2.53 -4.07
N LEU A 224 -4.14 -1.38 -4.26
CA LEU A 224 -3.54 -0.20 -4.90
C LEU A 224 -2.34 0.29 -4.10
N ARG A 225 -2.47 0.46 -2.77
CA ARG A 225 -1.37 0.84 -1.87
C ARG A 225 -0.21 -0.15 -1.89
N ALA A 226 -0.49 -1.44 -1.85
CA ALA A 226 0.53 -2.49 -1.99
C ALA A 226 1.22 -2.49 -3.37
N SER A 227 0.67 -1.78 -4.35
CA SER A 227 1.24 -1.60 -5.68
C SER A 227 1.91 -0.23 -5.86
N GLY A 228 2.10 0.53 -4.77
CA GLY A 228 2.81 1.82 -4.76
C GLY A 228 1.94 3.05 -5.04
N TRP A 229 0.62 2.93 -4.91
CA TRP A 229 -0.33 4.01 -5.16
C TRP A 229 -0.99 4.52 -3.89
N GLU A 230 -1.19 5.82 -3.78
CA GLU A 230 -2.13 6.35 -2.79
C GLU A 230 -3.54 6.43 -3.38
N VAL A 231 -4.57 6.31 -2.55
CA VAL A 231 -5.98 6.38 -2.99
C VAL A 231 -6.66 7.52 -2.26
N VAL A 232 -7.25 8.44 -3.04
CA VAL A 232 -8.05 9.55 -2.55
C VAL A 232 -9.49 9.31 -2.99
N ARG A 233 -10.38 9.09 -2.02
CA ARG A 233 -11.80 8.90 -2.31
C ARG A 233 -12.56 10.21 -2.17
N ILE A 234 -13.29 10.58 -3.20
CA ILE A 234 -14.22 11.71 -3.24
C ILE A 234 -15.59 11.16 -2.87
N ARG A 235 -15.97 11.36 -1.60
CA ARG A 235 -17.19 10.83 -0.99
C ARG A 235 -18.33 11.82 -1.19
N ILE A 236 -19.30 11.49 -2.05
CA ILE A 236 -20.43 12.38 -2.35
C ILE A 236 -21.60 12.19 -1.40
N GLY A 237 -22.17 13.30 -0.92
CA GLY A 237 -23.37 13.33 -0.10
C GLY A 237 -23.08 12.94 1.36
N LYS A 238 -23.76 11.90 1.87
CA LYS A 238 -23.66 11.47 3.29
C LYS A 238 -22.63 10.37 3.55
N LEU A 239 -21.80 10.04 2.56
CA LEU A 239 -20.77 9.03 2.69
C LEU A 239 -19.68 9.49 3.67
N GLN A 240 -19.34 8.61 4.61
CA GLN A 240 -18.28 8.88 5.58
C GLN A 240 -16.90 8.63 4.94
N PRO A 241 -15.87 9.38 5.35
CA PRO A 241 -14.49 9.10 4.95
C PRO A 241 -14.05 7.73 5.50
N LEU A 242 -13.32 6.97 4.68
CA LEU A 242 -12.68 5.71 5.07
C LEU A 242 -11.18 5.87 5.35
N GLY A 243 -10.55 6.83 4.69
CA GLY A 243 -9.12 7.12 4.79
C GLY A 243 -8.84 8.58 5.19
N PRO A 244 -7.60 8.87 5.63
CA PRO A 244 -7.21 10.21 6.09
C PRO A 244 -7.24 11.27 4.97
N HIS A 245 -7.06 10.84 3.71
CA HIS A 245 -7.05 11.74 2.56
C HIS A 245 -8.40 11.85 1.84
N ASP A 246 -9.43 11.17 2.32
CA ASP A 246 -10.75 11.20 1.69
C ASP A 246 -11.35 12.62 1.74
N ILE A 247 -12.04 12.98 0.65
CA ILE A 247 -12.63 14.29 0.46
C ILE A 247 -14.15 14.13 0.41
N VAL A 248 -14.85 14.64 1.42
CA VAL A 248 -16.33 14.69 1.40
C VAL A 248 -16.79 15.91 0.60
N ALA A 249 -17.67 15.73 -0.38
CA ALA A 249 -18.19 16.82 -1.21
C ALA A 249 -19.66 16.61 -1.59
N ALA A 250 -20.34 17.67 -2.04
CA ALA A 250 -21.72 17.58 -2.51
C ALA A 250 -21.81 17.24 -4.02
N SER A 251 -20.87 17.76 -4.80
CA SER A 251 -20.78 17.58 -6.26
C SER A 251 -19.40 17.99 -6.76
N VAL A 252 -19.14 17.79 -8.04
CA VAL A 252 -17.96 18.33 -8.73
C VAL A 252 -18.08 19.85 -8.86
N THR A 253 -17.09 20.58 -8.36
CA THR A 253 -17.00 22.06 -8.34
C THR A 253 -15.55 22.48 -8.34
N ASP A 254 -15.23 23.76 -8.62
CA ASP A 254 -13.84 24.24 -8.53
C ASP A 254 -13.27 24.14 -7.12
N LYS A 255 -14.10 24.34 -6.09
CA LYS A 255 -13.72 24.11 -4.68
C LYS A 255 -13.33 22.66 -4.40
N LEU A 256 -13.94 21.70 -5.09
CA LEU A 256 -13.52 20.30 -4.99
C LEU A 256 -12.12 20.14 -5.60
N ILE A 257 -11.84 20.79 -6.73
CA ILE A 257 -10.52 20.73 -7.37
C ILE A 257 -9.45 21.35 -6.48
N ASP A 258 -9.73 22.50 -5.85
CA ASP A 258 -8.81 23.12 -4.87
C ASP A 258 -8.47 22.16 -3.71
N ARG A 259 -9.47 21.42 -3.20
CA ARG A 259 -9.25 20.43 -2.13
C ARG A 259 -8.52 19.19 -2.61
N ILE A 260 -8.75 18.75 -3.86
CA ILE A 260 -7.97 17.66 -4.45
C ILE A 260 -6.51 18.08 -4.52
N GLU A 261 -6.24 19.30 -4.96
CA GLU A 261 -4.89 19.84 -5.04
C GLU A 261 -4.19 19.88 -3.66
N GLU A 262 -4.88 20.38 -2.63
CA GLU A 262 -4.39 20.36 -1.25
C GLU A 262 -4.03 18.92 -0.81
N ARG A 263 -4.91 17.95 -1.05
CA ARG A 263 -4.65 16.53 -0.72
C ARG A 263 -3.50 15.93 -1.53
N LEU A 264 -3.37 16.26 -2.81
CA LEU A 264 -2.22 15.84 -3.60
C LEU A 264 -0.93 16.41 -3.00
N GLY A 265 -0.97 17.68 -2.55
CA GLY A 265 0.14 18.36 -1.87
C GLY A 265 0.54 17.68 -0.57
N GLU A 266 -0.42 17.26 0.25
CA GLU A 266 -0.15 16.48 1.47
C GLU A 266 0.49 15.12 1.18
N ILE A 267 0.06 14.43 0.11
CA ILE A 267 0.49 13.06 -0.21
C ILE A 267 1.88 13.04 -0.87
N ARG A 268 2.20 14.04 -1.70
CA ARG A 268 3.42 14.05 -2.54
C ARG A 268 4.33 15.26 -2.35
N GLY A 269 3.90 16.27 -1.59
CA GLY A 269 4.59 17.53 -1.40
C GLY A 269 4.09 18.62 -2.36
N GLU A 270 3.83 19.81 -1.82
CA GLU A 270 3.27 20.95 -2.55
C GLU A 270 4.10 21.36 -3.77
N LEU A 271 5.43 21.41 -3.63
CA LEU A 271 6.34 21.80 -4.72
C LEU A 271 6.26 20.83 -5.91
N PHE A 272 6.09 19.53 -5.64
CA PHE A 272 6.01 18.52 -6.69
C PHE A 272 4.68 18.61 -7.44
N VAL A 273 3.58 18.83 -6.72
CA VAL A 273 2.25 19.02 -7.33
C VAL A 273 2.19 20.33 -8.12
N ALA A 274 2.79 21.41 -7.59
CA ALA A 274 2.81 22.71 -8.25
C ALA A 274 3.51 22.68 -9.62
N ALA A 275 4.48 21.77 -9.82
CA ALA A 275 5.17 21.58 -11.09
C ALA A 275 4.25 21.12 -12.24
N TYR A 276 3.07 20.59 -11.92
CA TYR A 276 2.07 20.14 -12.90
C TYR A 276 0.92 21.14 -13.08
N ARG A 277 0.92 22.30 -12.42
CA ARG A 277 -0.10 23.34 -12.66
C ARG A 277 0.08 23.96 -14.06
N ARG A 278 -1.03 24.28 -14.72
CA ARG A 278 -1.05 25.04 -15.97
C ARG A 278 -0.98 26.55 -15.73
#